data_AF-T0Y3V4-F1
#
_entry.id   AF-T0Y3V4-F1
#
_cell.length_a   1.000
_cell.length_b   1.000
_cell.length_c   1.000
_cell.angle_alpha   90.00
_cell.angle_beta   90.00
_cell.angle_gamma   90.00
#
_symmetry.space_group_name_H-M   'P 1'
#
loop_
_entity.id
_entity.type
_entity.pdbx_description
1 polymer ?
#
loop_
_entity_poly.entity_id
_entity_poly.type
_entity_poly.pdbx_seq_one_letter_code
_entity_poly.pdbx_strand_id
1 'polypeptide(L)'
;MDLAAEIYEQLARGEIPRMRLPLRTKQNIAFQSRDGVFRLGRAMGTRSARKLDGALMLLRTFYLVDFINEMAHDRKTSTLRELYYISEGWQDAKFHSEDESNLLVEDLEVMCERLREDFRLHPEENGASVIGDLTIKERNRKGS
;
A
#
# COMPACT_ATOMS: atom_id res chain seq x y z
N MET A 1 11.78 -0.06 -2.32
CA MET A 1 13.08 0.34 -1.74
C MET A 1 13.34 1.84 -1.89
N ASP A 2 12.83 2.48 -2.95
CA ASP A 2 13.16 3.89 -3.22
C ASP A 2 12.46 4.90 -2.29
N LEU A 3 11.21 4.64 -1.87
CA LEU A 3 10.46 5.57 -1.01
C LEU A 3 11.10 5.78 0.38
N ALA A 4 11.46 4.70 1.06
CA ALA A 4 12.08 4.79 2.39
C ALA A 4 13.44 5.48 2.34
N ALA A 5 14.23 5.21 1.29
CA ALA A 5 15.50 5.87 1.06
C ALA A 5 15.31 7.37 0.78
N GLU A 6 14.35 7.75 -0.07
CA GLU A 6 14.06 9.15 -0.39
C GLU A 6 13.68 9.96 0.86
N ILE A 7 12.80 9.41 1.71
CA ILE A 7 12.40 10.11 2.95
C ILE A 7 13.57 10.15 3.94
N TYR A 8 14.36 9.08 4.06
CA TYR A 8 15.55 9.06 4.91
C TYR A 8 16.56 10.13 4.51
N GLU A 9 16.86 10.29 3.22
CA GLU A 9 17.78 11.31 2.73
C GLU A 9 17.27 12.73 3.00
N GLN A 10 15.96 12.96 2.94
CA GLN A 10 15.38 14.27 3.29
C GLN A 10 15.59 14.57 4.78
N LEU A 11 15.35 13.59 5.65
CA LEU A 11 15.59 13.71 7.09
C LEU A 11 17.08 13.93 7.42
N ALA A 12 17.97 13.16 6.78
CA ALA A 12 19.42 13.29 6.98
C ALA A 12 19.96 14.68 6.57
N ARG A 13 19.30 15.34 5.62
CA ARG A 13 19.59 16.74 5.21
C ARG A 13 18.95 17.80 6.10
N GLY A 14 18.16 17.41 7.10
CA GLY A 14 17.40 18.34 7.95
C GLY A 14 16.22 19.00 7.21
N GLU A 15 15.79 18.45 6.07
CA GLU A 15 14.62 18.94 5.35
C GLU A 15 13.33 18.40 5.99
N ILE A 16 12.23 19.15 5.86
CA ILE A 16 10.91 18.64 6.22
C ILE A 16 10.56 17.51 5.24
N PRO A 17 10.31 16.29 5.71
CA PRO A 17 10.03 15.16 4.84
C PRO A 17 8.74 15.39 4.05
N ARG A 18 8.79 14.96 2.80
CA ARG A 18 7.71 15.05 1.83
C ARG A 18 7.65 13.76 1.01
N MET A 19 6.43 13.37 0.69
CA MET A 19 6.11 12.22 -0.15
C MET A 19 5.30 12.68 -1.36
N ARG A 20 5.61 12.12 -2.54
CA ARG A 20 4.86 12.35 -3.76
C ARG A 20 3.88 11.20 -3.99
N LEU A 21 2.59 11.48 -3.90
CA LEU A 21 1.52 10.52 -4.10
C LEU A 21 0.80 10.78 -5.42
N PRO A 22 0.25 9.76 -6.09
CA PRO A 22 -0.62 9.99 -7.24
C PRO A 22 -1.92 10.69 -6.81
N LEU A 23 -2.44 11.59 -7.66
CA LEU A 23 -3.69 12.29 -7.38
C LEU A 23 -4.88 11.43 -7.81
N ARG A 24 -5.72 11.00 -6.86
CA ARG A 24 -6.96 10.25 -7.13
C ARG A 24 -8.14 11.17 -7.43
N THR A 25 -8.01 11.98 -8.47
CA THR A 25 -9.07 12.90 -8.91
C THR A 25 -9.67 12.44 -10.24
N LYS A 26 -10.94 12.77 -10.51
CA LYS A 26 -11.59 12.45 -11.79
C LYS A 26 -10.80 12.94 -13.00
N GLN A 27 -10.09 14.06 -12.86
CA GLN A 27 -9.25 14.64 -13.92
C GLN A 27 -7.96 13.86 -14.16
N ASN A 28 -7.50 13.07 -13.18
CA ASN A 28 -6.32 12.23 -13.29
C ASN A 28 -6.67 10.75 -13.54
N ILE A 29 -7.88 10.44 -13.99
CA ILE A 29 -8.27 9.09 -14.38
C ILE A 29 -8.71 9.16 -15.85
N ALA A 30 -8.10 8.33 -16.68
CA ALA A 30 -8.37 8.29 -18.12
C ALA A 30 -8.78 6.88 -18.56
N PHE A 31 -9.84 6.80 -19.37
CA PHE A 31 -10.25 5.54 -19.98
C PHE A 31 -9.30 5.18 -21.13
N GLN A 32 -8.70 3.99 -21.08
CA GLN A 32 -7.89 3.47 -22.17
C GLN A 32 -8.74 2.52 -23.01
N SER A 33 -9.25 3.04 -24.14
CA SER A 33 -10.15 2.33 -25.05
C SER A 33 -9.60 1.01 -25.59
N ARG A 34 -8.27 0.93 -25.78
CA ARG A 34 -7.60 -0.28 -26.26
C ARG A 34 -7.76 -1.46 -25.30
N ASP A 35 -7.64 -1.19 -24.01
CA ASP A 35 -7.60 -2.22 -22.98
C ASP A 35 -8.94 -2.35 -22.22
N GLY A 36 -9.89 -1.44 -22.48
CA GLY A 36 -11.20 -1.42 -21.83
C GLY A 36 -11.16 -1.05 -20.34
N VAL A 37 -10.04 -0.48 -19.86
CA VAL A 37 -9.83 -0.17 -18.43
C VAL A 37 -9.59 1.32 -18.19
N PHE A 38 -9.98 1.78 -17.00
CA PHE A 38 -9.57 3.09 -16.50
C PHE A 38 -8.16 2.99 -15.91
N ARG A 39 -7.28 3.91 -16.29
CA ARG A 39 -5.93 4.01 -15.73
C ARG A 39 -5.74 5.34 -15.02
N LEU A 40 -5.01 5.28 -13.92
CA LEU A 40 -4.55 6.46 -13.21
C LEU A 40 -3.51 7.19 -14.08
N GLY A 41 -3.65 8.51 -14.17
CA GLY A 41 -2.76 9.39 -14.90
C GLY A 41 -1.50 9.74 -14.11
N ARG A 42 -0.68 10.63 -14.69
CA ARG A 42 0.64 11.00 -14.15
C ARG A 42 0.62 12.15 -13.14
N ALA A 43 -0.54 12.70 -12.81
CA ALA A 43 -0.60 13.82 -11.88
C ALA A 43 -0.26 13.34 -10.47
N MET A 44 0.75 13.97 -9.87
CA MET A 44 1.23 13.67 -8.52
C MET A 44 0.99 14.87 -7.61
N GLY A 45 0.58 14.61 -6.37
CA GLY A 45 0.50 15.58 -5.29
C GLY A 45 1.66 15.38 -4.32
N THR A 46 2.12 16.48 -3.71
CA THR A 46 3.11 16.39 -2.63
C THR A 46 2.40 16.51 -1.29
N ARG A 47 2.73 15.63 -0.35
CA ARG A 47 2.32 15.68 1.06
C ARG A 47 3.57 15.91 1.90
N SER A 48 3.55 16.90 2.77
CA SER A 48 4.69 17.30 3.59
C SER A 48 4.33 17.19 5.06
N ALA A 49 5.27 16.75 5.90
CA ALA A 49 5.17 16.72 7.35
C ALA A 49 5.09 18.12 8.01
N ARG A 50 5.04 19.21 7.24
CA ARG A 50 4.91 20.57 7.78
C ARG A 50 3.59 20.79 8.53
N LYS A 51 2.54 20.06 8.17
CA LYS A 51 1.22 20.10 8.79
C LYS A 51 0.92 18.75 9.44
N LEU A 52 0.08 18.77 10.47
CA LEU A 52 -0.30 17.58 11.24
C LEU A 52 -0.76 16.43 10.34
N ASP A 53 -1.71 16.67 9.42
CA ASP A 53 -2.24 15.63 8.54
C ASP A 53 -1.15 14.97 7.69
N GLY A 54 -0.23 15.76 7.14
CA GLY A 54 0.89 15.24 6.35
C GLY A 54 1.92 14.51 7.20
N ALA A 55 2.11 14.93 8.45
CA ALA A 55 3.00 14.26 9.40
C ALA A 55 2.41 12.91 9.84
N LEU A 56 1.13 12.85 10.17
CA LEU A 56 0.41 11.61 10.49
C LEU A 56 0.42 10.64 9.31
N MET A 57 0.20 11.14 8.09
CA MET A 57 0.23 10.31 6.88
C MET A 57 1.62 9.70 6.64
N LEU A 58 2.70 10.47 6.83
CA LEU A 58 4.07 9.96 6.75
C LEU A 58 4.34 8.94 7.86
N LEU A 59 3.90 9.21 9.09
CA LEU A 59 4.03 8.28 10.22
C LEU A 59 3.34 6.95 9.91
N ARG A 60 2.09 6.98 9.44
CA ARG A 60 1.33 5.80 8.99
C ARG A 60 2.07 5.02 7.90
N THR A 61 2.65 5.73 6.94
CA THR A 61 3.43 5.13 5.86
C THR A 61 4.62 4.36 6.41
N PHE A 62 5.33 4.90 7.41
CA PHE A 62 6.44 4.21 8.04
C PHE A 62 6.02 2.96 8.81
N TYR A 63 4.95 3.02 9.59
CA TYR A 63 4.41 1.84 10.28
C TYR A 63 3.98 0.76 9.28
N LEU A 64 3.36 1.14 8.17
CA LEU A 64 2.97 0.19 7.12
C LEU A 64 4.20 -0.45 6.45
N VAL A 65 5.23 0.33 6.15
CA VAL A 65 6.48 -0.23 5.57
C VAL A 65 7.17 -1.16 6.56
N ASP A 66 7.21 -0.82 7.84
CA ASP A 66 7.78 -1.67 8.90
C ASP A 66 7.00 -2.99 9.02
N PHE A 67 5.67 -2.92 9.04
CA PHE A 67 4.80 -4.09 9.01
C PHE A 67 5.05 -4.99 7.80
N ILE A 68 5.17 -4.43 6.60
CA ILE A 68 5.48 -5.19 5.37
C ILE A 68 6.85 -5.88 5.49
N ASN A 69 7.84 -5.19 6.06
CA ASN A 69 9.17 -5.76 6.29
C ASN A 69 9.11 -6.92 7.30
N GLU A 70 8.31 -6.81 8.37
CA GLU A 70 8.08 -7.88 9.34
C GLU A 70 7.45 -9.11 8.67
N MET A 71 6.38 -8.92 7.89
CA MET A 71 5.73 -10.01 7.15
C MET A 71 6.71 -10.70 6.18
N ALA A 72 7.55 -9.92 5.50
CA ALA A 72 8.59 -10.45 4.61
C ALA A 72 9.67 -11.24 5.38
N HIS A 73 10.12 -10.73 6.54
CA HIS A 73 11.13 -11.38 7.38
C HIS A 73 10.62 -12.71 7.94
N ASP A 74 9.39 -12.71 8.49
CA ASP A 74 8.76 -13.87 9.12
C ASP A 74 8.17 -14.87 8.12
N ARG A 75 8.17 -14.53 6.82
CA ARG A 75 7.53 -15.29 5.74
C ARG A 75 6.04 -15.54 6.03
N LYS A 76 5.38 -14.53 6.57
CA LYS A 76 3.93 -14.50 6.84
C LYS A 76 3.22 -13.71 5.76
N THR A 77 1.90 -13.88 5.71
CA THR A 77 0.98 -13.11 4.88
C THR A 77 -0.09 -12.53 5.78
N SER A 78 -0.66 -11.40 5.37
CA SER A 78 -1.74 -10.78 6.12
C SER A 78 -2.81 -10.26 5.17
N THR A 79 -4.03 -10.11 5.68
CA THR A 79 -5.13 -9.49 4.95
C THR A 79 -5.23 -7.99 5.23
N LEU A 80 -6.04 -7.28 4.44
CA LEU A 80 -6.26 -5.84 4.67
C LEU A 80 -7.02 -5.55 5.97
N ARG A 81 -7.92 -6.43 6.45
CA ARG A 81 -8.58 -6.23 7.75
C ARG A 81 -7.63 -6.50 8.89
N GLU A 82 -6.80 -7.53 8.79
CA GLU A 82 -5.77 -7.81 9.79
C GLU A 82 -4.83 -6.61 9.93
N LEU A 83 -4.36 -6.03 8.82
CA LEU A 83 -3.59 -4.79 8.82
C LEU A 83 -4.33 -3.66 9.57
N TYR A 84 -5.62 -3.47 9.28
CA TYR A 84 -6.45 -2.47 9.97
C TYR A 84 -6.48 -2.71 11.49
N TYR A 85 -6.74 -3.94 11.95
CA TYR A 85 -6.78 -4.27 13.37
C TYR A 85 -5.42 -4.14 14.06
N ILE A 86 -4.35 -4.57 13.40
CA ILE A 86 -2.97 -4.40 13.91
C ILE A 86 -2.65 -2.91 14.07
N SER A 87 -3.14 -2.07 13.15
CA SER A 87 -2.93 -0.63 13.21
C SER A 87 -3.56 0.04 14.43
N GLU A 88 -4.56 -0.56 15.08
CA GLU A 88 -5.13 -0.02 16.32
C GLU A 88 -4.07 0.09 17.44
N GLY A 89 -3.02 -0.72 17.38
CA GLY A 89 -1.85 -0.66 18.27
C GLY A 89 -0.86 0.46 17.94
N TRP A 90 -0.98 1.15 16.80
CA TRP A 90 -0.01 2.15 16.33
C TRP A 90 -0.23 3.55 16.90
N GLN A 91 -1.00 3.69 17.99
CA GLN A 91 -1.26 4.96 18.67
C GLN A 91 -1.80 6.03 17.70
N ASP A 92 -1.06 7.14 17.53
CA ASP A 92 -1.43 8.24 16.64
C ASP A 92 -1.41 7.85 15.16
N ALA A 93 -0.72 6.76 14.80
CA ALA A 93 -0.64 6.24 13.45
C ALA A 93 -1.71 5.18 13.14
N LYS A 94 -2.69 4.95 14.00
CA LYS A 94 -3.77 4.02 13.67
C LYS A 94 -4.58 4.51 12.46
N PHE A 95 -5.14 3.57 11.70
CA PHE A 95 -6.17 3.88 10.72
C PHE A 95 -7.51 4.10 11.41
N HIS A 96 -8.31 5.03 10.90
CA HIS A 96 -9.65 5.31 11.38
C HIS A 96 -10.71 4.46 10.67
N SER A 97 -10.38 3.88 9.51
CA SER A 97 -11.21 2.94 8.76
C SER A 97 -10.36 2.00 7.91
N GLU A 98 -10.96 0.88 7.50
CA GLU A 98 -10.37 -0.06 6.53
C GLU A 98 -10.14 0.60 5.16
N ASP A 99 -11.02 1.53 4.75
CA ASP A 99 -10.83 2.31 3.53
C ASP A 99 -9.55 3.16 3.57
N GLU A 100 -9.19 3.70 4.75
CA GLU A 100 -7.97 4.48 4.92
C GLU A 100 -6.72 3.61 4.75
N SER A 101 -6.74 2.38 5.30
CA SER A 101 -5.62 1.44 5.13
C SER A 101 -5.51 0.99 3.67
N ASN A 102 -6.63 0.70 3.00
CA ASN A 102 -6.64 0.33 1.59
C ASN A 102 -6.09 1.45 0.70
N LEU A 103 -6.50 2.71 0.93
CA LEU A 103 -5.99 3.85 0.17
C LEU A 103 -4.46 4.00 0.29
N LEU A 104 -3.91 3.84 1.50
CA LEU A 104 -2.47 3.97 1.72
C LEU A 104 -1.70 2.80 1.09
N VAL A 105 -2.24 1.58 1.16
CA VAL A 105 -1.66 0.41 0.48
C VAL A 105 -1.64 0.62 -1.04
N GLU A 106 -2.75 1.08 -1.63
CA GLU A 106 -2.80 1.36 -3.06
C GLU A 106 -1.84 2.48 -3.49
N ASP A 107 -1.63 3.49 -2.64
CA ASP A 107 -0.62 4.50 -2.90
C ASP A 107 0.79 3.90 -2.90
N LEU A 108 1.10 2.96 -1.98
CA LEU A 108 2.36 2.21 -2.01
C LEU A 108 2.49 1.33 -3.27
N GLU A 109 1.41 0.72 -3.75
CA GLU A 109 1.41 -0.08 -4.99
C GLU A 109 1.89 0.77 -6.17
N VAL A 110 1.31 1.97 -6.33
CA VAL A 110 1.64 2.89 -7.42
C VAL A 110 3.06 3.44 -7.26
N MET A 111 3.46 3.80 -6.04
CA MET A 111 4.78 4.40 -5.80
C MET A 111 5.93 3.42 -5.92
N CYS A 112 5.72 2.16 -5.52
CA CYS A 112 6.74 1.13 -5.62
C CYS A 112 6.70 0.36 -6.95
N GLU A 113 5.68 0.61 -7.79
CA GLU A 113 5.38 -0.16 -8.99
C GLU A 113 5.27 -1.68 -8.69
N ARG A 114 4.55 -2.00 -7.60
CA ARG A 114 4.35 -3.36 -7.09
C ARG A 114 2.89 -3.60 -6.76
N LEU A 115 2.46 -4.85 -6.80
CA LEU A 115 1.13 -5.23 -6.35
C LEU A 115 1.14 -5.52 -4.85
N ARG A 116 0.00 -5.37 -4.17
CA ARG A 116 -0.13 -5.66 -2.72
C ARG A 116 0.34 -7.06 -2.33
N GLU A 117 0.21 -8.05 -3.21
CA GLU A 117 0.67 -9.42 -2.97
C GLU A 117 2.21 -9.51 -2.87
N ASP A 118 2.93 -8.64 -3.58
CA ASP A 118 4.39 -8.51 -3.43
C ASP A 118 4.76 -8.00 -2.01
N PHE A 119 3.83 -7.31 -1.34
CA PHE A 119 3.94 -6.88 0.05
C PHE A 119 3.39 -7.90 1.05
N ARG A 120 3.04 -9.12 0.59
CA ARG A 120 2.39 -10.17 1.41
C ARG A 120 1.01 -9.78 1.94
N LEU A 121 0.39 -8.77 1.33
CA LEU A 121 -0.97 -8.33 1.64
C LEU A 121 -1.94 -8.95 0.64
N HIS A 122 -3.03 -9.51 1.16
CA HIS A 122 -4.07 -10.16 0.35
C HIS A 122 -5.45 -9.53 0.60
N PRO A 123 -6.34 -9.52 -0.40
CA PRO A 123 -7.73 -9.20 -0.17
C PRO A 123 -8.39 -10.27 0.72
N GLU A 124 -9.44 -9.87 1.43
CA GLU A 124 -10.25 -10.76 2.28
C GLU A 124 -11.10 -11.77 1.50
N GLU A 125 -11.33 -11.53 0.21
CA GLU A 125 -12.22 -12.39 -0.57
C GLU A 125 -11.65 -13.80 -0.72
N ASN A 126 -12.43 -14.76 -0.25
CA ASN A 126 -12.23 -16.17 -0.52
C ASN A 126 -12.32 -16.39 -2.03
N GLY A 127 -11.21 -16.80 -2.65
CA GLY A 127 -11.08 -16.95 -4.08
C GLY A 127 -12.27 -17.67 -4.73
N ALA A 128 -12.68 -17.17 -5.90
CA ALA A 128 -13.79 -17.72 -6.66
C ALA A 128 -13.61 -19.23 -6.93
N SER A 129 -14.72 -19.98 -6.87
CA SER A 129 -14.74 -21.39 -7.23
C SER A 129 -14.33 -21.60 -8.69
N VAL A 130 -13.21 -22.28 -8.93
CA VAL A 130 -12.74 -22.64 -10.27
C VAL A 130 -13.30 -24.02 -10.64
N ILE A 131 -14.03 -24.11 -11.76
CA ILE A 131 -14.57 -25.38 -12.30
C ILE A 131 -14.05 -25.58 -13.73
N GLY A 132 -13.37 -26.69 -13.98
CA GLY A 132 -12.85 -27.05 -15.31
C GLY A 132 -11.76 -28.13 -15.23
N ASP A 133 -11.38 -28.69 -16.37
CA ASP A 133 -10.23 -29.62 -16.48
C ASP A 133 -8.92 -28.82 -16.46
N LEU A 134 -8.47 -28.48 -15.26
CA LEU A 134 -7.31 -27.64 -15.00
C LEU A 134 -6.37 -28.35 -14.03
N THR A 135 -5.09 -28.45 -14.38
CA THR A 135 -4.04 -28.91 -13.45
C THR A 135 -3.27 -27.71 -12.92
N ILE A 136 -3.57 -27.27 -11.69
CA ILE A 136 -2.88 -26.17 -11.01
C ILE A 136 -1.77 -26.76 -10.14
N LYS A 137 -0.54 -26.24 -10.26
CA LYS A 137 0.59 -26.58 -9.38
C LYS A 137 1.02 -25.35 -8.61
N GLU A 138 0.73 -25.35 -7.31
CA GLU A 138 1.20 -24.33 -6.38
C GLU A 138 2.38 -24.86 -5.57
N ARG A 139 3.47 -24.10 -5.50
CA ARG A 139 4.69 -24.52 -4.78
C ARG A 139 4.61 -24.33 -3.26
N ASN A 140 3.72 -23.46 -2.78
CA ASN A 140 3.62 -23.09 -1.36
C ASN A 140 2.15 -23.05 -0.93
N ARG A 141 1.53 -24.21 -0.69
CA ARG A 141 0.25 -24.29 0.02
C ARG A 141 0.52 -24.50 1.50
N LYS A 142 0.61 -23.42 2.28
CA LYS A 142 0.36 -23.48 3.73
C LYS A 142 -1.04 -22.93 3.96
N GLY A 143 -2.03 -23.81 3.85
CA GLY A 143 -3.35 -23.54 4.41
C GLY A 143 -3.27 -23.70 5.92
N SER A 144 -3.72 -22.68 6.65
CA SER A 144 -4.45 -22.88 7.91
C SER A 144 -5.93 -22.74 7.61
#